data_AF-A0A2U3EYF8-F1
#
_entry.id   AF-A0A2U3EYF8-F1
#
_cell.length_a   1.000
_cell.length_b   1.000
_cell.length_c   1.000
_cell.angle_alpha   90.00
_cell.angle_beta   90.00
_cell.angle_gamma   90.00
#
_symmetry.space_group_name_H-M   'P 1'
#
loop_
_entity.id
_entity.type
_entity.pdbx_description
1 polymer ?
#
loop_
_entity_poly.entity_id
_entity_poly.type
_entity_poly.pdbx_seq_one_letter_code
_entity_poly.pdbx_strand_id
1 'polypeptide(L)'
;MKKTKLERYHEDYVSQRRVERVVAVTPEAMEIESRAIERERRGHYRIAARLWLQCLDAAVGEVERARIAVRRQQCITKGNRTPHLDYSGIGCRGVVYD
;
A
#
# COMPACT_ATOMS: atom_id res chain seq x y z
N MET A 1 28.93 -25.87 -4.43
CA MET A 1 29.15 -25.19 -3.12
C MET A 1 27.89 -25.35 -2.28
N LYS A 2 28.02 -25.71 -0.99
CA LYS A 2 26.88 -25.79 -0.07
C LYS A 2 26.53 -24.38 0.40
N LYS A 3 25.26 -23.97 0.23
CA LYS A 3 24.77 -22.67 0.69
C LYS A 3 24.91 -22.54 2.20
N THR A 4 25.34 -21.37 2.67
CA THR A 4 25.45 -21.06 4.08
C THR A 4 24.05 -21.07 4.73
N LYS A 5 24.00 -21.20 6.06
CA LYS A 5 22.73 -21.18 6.81
C LYS A 5 22.00 -19.84 6.62
N LEU A 6 22.75 -18.75 6.48
CA LEU A 6 22.22 -17.40 6.28
C LEU A 6 21.64 -17.24 4.86
N GLU A 7 22.31 -17.76 3.84
CA GLU A 7 21.80 -17.74 2.46
C GLU A 7 20.48 -18.51 2.33
N ARG A 8 20.39 -19.69 2.96
CA ARG A 8 19.14 -20.46 3.02
C ARG A 8 18.03 -19.69 3.73
N TYR A 9 18.35 -19.05 4.86
CA TYR A 9 17.38 -18.21 5.58
C TYR A 9 16.87 -17.04 4.73
N HIS A 10 17.76 -16.35 4.00
CA HIS A 10 17.34 -15.28 3.10
C HIS A 10 16.49 -15.80 1.95
N GLU A 11 16.79 -16.96 1.36
CA GLU A 11 15.96 -17.55 0.31
C GLU A 11 14.57 -17.93 0.82
N ASP A 12 14.48 -18.59 1.98
CA ASP A 12 13.22 -19.00 2.59
C ASP A 12 12.39 -17.79 3.04
N TYR A 13 13.03 -16.76 3.60
CA TYR A 13 12.34 -15.54 4.04
C TYR A 13 11.91 -14.65 2.87
N VAL A 14 12.74 -14.52 1.83
CA VAL A 14 12.41 -13.72 0.62
C VAL A 14 11.34 -14.42 -0.22
N SER A 15 11.31 -15.76 -0.25
CA SER A 15 10.27 -16.51 -0.95
C SER A 15 8.88 -16.32 -0.31
N GLN A 16 8.79 -16.30 1.02
CA GLN A 16 7.54 -15.97 1.74
C GLN A 16 7.07 -14.53 1.49
N ARG A 17 8.02 -13.61 1.24
CA ARG A 17 7.73 -12.21 0.94
C ARG A 17 7.25 -11.97 -0.50
N ARG A 18 7.26 -12.99 -1.37
CA ARG A 18 6.52 -12.93 -2.63
C ARG A 18 5.03 -13.05 -2.35
N VAL A 19 4.47 -11.95 -1.85
CA VAL A 19 3.02 -11.68 -1.87
C VAL A 19 2.52 -12.10 -3.23
N GLU A 20 1.59 -13.05 -3.26
CA GLU A 20 0.99 -13.55 -4.50
C GLU A 20 0.64 -12.38 -5.41
N ARG A 21 1.07 -12.47 -6.66
CA ARG A 21 1.08 -11.37 -7.64
C ARG A 21 -0.33 -10.88 -8.02
N VAL A 22 -1.35 -11.61 -7.59
CA VAL A 22 -2.76 -11.39 -7.88
C VAL A 22 -3.52 -11.52 -6.56
N VAL A 23 -4.13 -10.42 -6.12
CA VAL A 23 -4.86 -10.32 -4.87
C VAL A 23 -6.34 -10.59 -5.10
N ALA A 24 -6.86 -10.19 -6.27
CA ALA A 24 -8.25 -10.38 -6.66
C ALA A 24 -8.45 -11.70 -7.43
N VAL A 25 -9.49 -12.44 -7.05
CA VAL A 25 -9.94 -13.67 -7.72
C VAL A 25 -11.18 -13.38 -8.58
N THR A 26 -12.01 -12.39 -8.21
CA THR A 26 -13.18 -12.03 -9.02
C THR A 26 -12.76 -11.24 -10.27
N PRO A 27 -13.36 -11.50 -11.44
CA PRO A 27 -12.94 -10.86 -12.69
C PRO A 27 -13.09 -9.34 -12.67
N GLU A 28 -14.15 -8.83 -12.04
CA GLU A 28 -14.39 -7.39 -11.86
C GLU A 28 -13.32 -6.76 -10.95
N ALA A 29 -12.95 -7.44 -9.85
CA ALA A 29 -11.92 -6.95 -8.95
C ALA A 29 -10.51 -7.03 -9.57
N MET A 30 -10.25 -7.99 -10.48
CA MET A 30 -8.97 -8.11 -11.20
C MET A 30 -8.70 -6.92 -12.13
N GLU A 31 -9.72 -6.43 -12.84
CA GLU A 31 -9.56 -5.23 -13.69
C GLU A 31 -9.20 -4.00 -12.85
N ILE A 32 -9.88 -3.84 -11.72
CA ILE A 32 -9.65 -2.73 -10.79
C ILE A 32 -8.27 -2.88 -10.12
N GLU A 33 -7.86 -4.09 -9.76
CA GLU A 33 -6.55 -4.42 -9.22
C GLU A 33 -5.43 -3.99 -10.19
N SER A 34 -5.55 -4.32 -11.48
CA SER A 34 -4.54 -3.98 -12.47
C SER A 34 -4.30 -2.46 -12.55
N ARG A 35 -5.40 -1.69 -12.51
CA ARG A 35 -5.38 -0.22 -12.48
C ARG A 35 -4.82 0.31 -11.17
N ALA A 36 -5.17 -0.30 -10.04
CA ALA A 36 -4.65 0.08 -8.73
C ALA A 36 -3.12 -0.10 -8.68
N ILE A 37 -2.62 -1.23 -9.16
CA ILE A 37 -1.18 -1.54 -9.24
C ILE A 37 -0.44 -0.56 -10.14
N GLU A 38 -1.01 -0.19 -11.30
CA GLU A 38 -0.41 0.82 -12.17
C GLU A 38 -0.22 2.17 -11.46
N ARG A 39 -1.22 2.59 -10.66
CA ARG A 39 -1.13 3.82 -9.86
C ARG A 39 -0.16 3.70 -8.70
N GLU A 40 -0.07 2.54 -8.05
CA GLU A 40 0.96 2.28 -7.03
C GLU A 40 2.37 2.40 -7.60
N ARG A 41 2.62 1.82 -8.80
CA ARG A 41 3.93 1.89 -9.46
C ARG A 41 4.34 3.32 -9.78
N ARG A 42 3.37 4.19 -10.10
CA ARG A 42 3.58 5.62 -10.32
C ARG A 42 3.70 6.44 -9.02
N GLY A 43 3.58 5.81 -7.85
CA GLY A 43 3.62 6.50 -6.56
C GLY A 43 2.34 7.29 -6.21
N HIS A 44 1.26 7.12 -6.98
CA HIS A 44 -0.01 7.80 -6.75
C HIS A 44 -0.83 7.08 -5.67
N TYR A 45 -0.28 6.97 -4.46
CA TYR A 45 -0.81 6.13 -3.39
C TYR A 45 -2.23 6.48 -2.95
N ARG A 46 -2.62 7.76 -2.98
CA ARG A 46 -3.99 8.20 -2.62
C ARG A 46 -5.02 7.73 -3.65
N ILE A 47 -4.66 7.78 -4.94
CA ILE A 47 -5.53 7.31 -6.03
C ILE A 47 -5.58 5.78 -6.03
N ALA A 48 -4.44 5.12 -5.80
CA ALA A 48 -4.37 3.68 -5.64
C ALA A 48 -5.26 3.20 -4.47
N ALA A 49 -5.22 3.87 -3.31
CA ALA A 49 -6.07 3.51 -2.16
C ALA A 49 -7.58 3.60 -2.46
N ARG A 50 -7.99 4.54 -3.33
CA ARG A 50 -9.37 4.63 -3.81
C ARG A 50 -9.73 3.47 -4.73
N LEU A 51 -8.85 3.12 -5.66
CA LEU A 51 -9.05 1.97 -6.55
C LEU A 51 -9.10 0.65 -5.76
N TRP A 52 -8.28 0.50 -4.73
CA TRP A 52 -8.36 -0.65 -3.82
C TRP A 52 -9.66 -0.72 -3.02
N LEU A 53 -10.31 0.41 -2.73
CA LEU A 53 -11.64 0.41 -2.13
C LEU A 53 -12.69 -0.12 -3.11
N GLN A 54 -12.65 0.33 -4.37
CA GLN A 54 -13.54 -0.18 -5.42
C GLN A 54 -13.31 -1.68 -5.68
N CYS A 55 -12.06 -2.13 -5.61
CA CYS A 55 -11.69 -3.55 -5.69
C CYS A 55 -12.28 -4.35 -4.52
N LEU A 56 -12.30 -3.78 -3.32
CA LEU A 56 -12.91 -4.39 -2.13
C LEU A 56 -14.43 -4.52 -2.29
N ASP A 57 -15.10 -3.53 -2.88
CA ASP A 57 -16.55 -3.55 -3.09
C ASP A 57 -16.96 -4.62 -4.12
N ALA A 58 -16.11 -4.89 -5.12
CA ALA A 58 -16.31 -5.94 -6.13
C ALA A 58 -15.87 -7.35 -5.68
N ALA A 59 -15.16 -7.46 -4.55
CA ALA A 59 -14.65 -8.72 -4.03
C ALA A 59 -15.70 -9.46 -3.19
N VAL A 60 -15.92 -10.74 -3.50
CA VAL A 60 -16.93 -11.59 -2.84
C VAL A 60 -16.29 -12.45 -1.74
N GLY A 61 -15.04 -12.89 -1.93
CA GLY A 61 -14.38 -13.81 -0.99
C GLY A 61 -13.83 -13.11 0.26
N GLU A 62 -14.01 -13.71 1.44
CA GLU A 62 -13.50 -13.14 2.70
C GLU A 62 -11.96 -13.02 2.71
N VAL A 63 -11.26 -14.05 2.22
CA VAL A 63 -9.79 -14.06 2.13
C VAL A 63 -9.28 -13.02 1.14
N GLU A 64 -9.95 -12.89 -0.01
CA GLU A 64 -9.65 -11.88 -1.02
C GLU A 64 -9.82 -10.47 -0.45
N ARG A 65 -10.96 -10.21 0.20
CA ARG A 65 -11.27 -8.94 0.87
C ARG A 65 -10.24 -8.58 1.94
N ALA A 66 -9.81 -9.55 2.75
CA ALA A 66 -8.77 -9.34 3.76
C ALA A 66 -7.44 -8.90 3.11
N ARG A 67 -7.02 -9.54 2.02
CA ARG A 67 -5.79 -9.19 1.30
C ARG A 67 -5.89 -7.80 0.65
N ILE A 68 -7.04 -7.48 0.04
CA ILE A 68 -7.31 -6.15 -0.54
C ILE A 68 -7.27 -5.06 0.54
N ALA A 69 -7.86 -5.31 1.70
CA ALA A 69 -7.85 -4.38 2.83
C ALA A 69 -6.41 -4.10 3.33
N VAL A 70 -5.57 -5.13 3.43
CA VAL A 70 -4.15 -4.98 3.79
C VAL A 70 -3.40 -4.14 2.74
N ARG A 71 -3.60 -4.41 1.45
CA ARG A 71 -2.99 -3.63 0.35
C ARG A 71 -3.43 -2.16 0.40
N ARG A 72 -4.72 -1.90 0.57
CA ARG A 72 -5.27 -0.56 0.73
C ARG A 72 -4.62 0.18 1.90
N GLN A 73 -4.47 -0.48 3.04
CA GLN A 73 -3.82 0.11 4.21
C GLN A 73 -2.36 0.47 3.92
N GLN A 74 -1.62 -0.36 3.18
CA GLN A 74 -0.27 -0.01 2.75
C GLN A 74 -0.23 1.24 1.86
N CYS A 75 -1.18 1.40 0.93
CA CYS A 75 -1.29 2.62 0.14
C CYS A 75 -1.59 3.85 1.01
N ILE A 76 -2.50 3.73 1.97
CA ILE A 76 -2.84 4.82 2.89
C ILE A 76 -1.60 5.21 3.69
N THR A 77 -0.91 4.26 4.31
CA THR A 77 0.31 4.52 5.07
C THR A 77 1.38 5.17 4.20
N LYS A 78 1.59 4.70 2.96
CA LYS A 78 2.57 5.29 2.03
C LYS A 78 2.16 6.70 1.55
N GLY A 79 0.87 6.93 1.31
CA GLY A 79 0.33 8.22 0.88
C GLY A 79 0.24 9.26 2.01
N ASN A 80 0.11 8.80 3.26
CA ASN A 80 0.10 9.62 4.46
C ASN A 80 1.49 9.82 5.06
N ARG A 81 2.55 9.28 4.45
CA ARG A 81 3.91 9.79 4.67
C ARG A 81 3.96 11.19 4.06
N THR A 82 3.40 12.15 4.77
CA THR A 82 3.78 13.54 4.65
C THR A 82 5.31 13.57 4.68
N PRO A 83 5.99 14.33 3.79
CA PRO A 83 7.35 14.71 4.10
C PRO A 83 7.30 15.31 5.50
N HIS A 84 8.27 14.97 6.35
CA HIS A 84 8.44 15.56 7.67
C HIS A 84 8.16 17.05 7.54
N LEU A 85 6.94 17.48 7.88
CA LEU A 85 6.57 18.89 7.77
C LEU A 85 7.12 19.44 9.06
N ASP A 86 8.44 19.63 9.07
CA ASP A 86 9.09 20.42 10.09
C ASP A 86 8.33 21.73 10.10
N TYR A 87 7.61 21.96 11.18
CA TYR A 87 6.84 23.16 11.42
C TYR A 87 7.70 24.37 11.04
N SER A 88 7.32 25.08 9.97
CA SER A 88 8.17 26.11 9.37
C SER A 88 8.14 27.45 10.12
N GLY A 89 7.41 27.56 11.24
CA GLY A 89 7.34 28.78 12.06
C GLY A 89 6.71 30.01 11.39
N ILE A 90 6.30 29.92 10.11
CA ILE A 90 5.72 31.04 9.37
C ILE A 90 4.22 31.06 9.67
N GLY A 91 3.84 31.71 10.77
CA GLY A 91 2.44 31.88 11.15
C GLY A 91 2.16 32.64 12.44
N CYS A 92 3.18 32.95 13.25
CA CYS A 92 2.99 33.75 14.46
C CYS A 92 2.98 35.25 14.12
N ARG A 93 1.89 35.75 13.50
CA ARG A 93 1.55 37.17 13.70
C ARG A 93 1.14 37.29 15.16
N GLY A 94 2.05 37.82 15.98
CA GLY A 94 1.85 38.02 17.40
C GLY A 94 0.50 38.68 17.67
N VAL A 95 -0.29 38.08 18.53
CA VAL A 95 -1.39 38.78 19.18
C VAL A 95 -0.76 39.86 20.06
N VAL A 96 -0.86 41.11 19.62
CA VAL A 96 -0.66 42.28 20.46
C VAL A 96 -1.91 42.39 21.31
N TYR A 97 -1.77 42.27 22.62
CA TYR A 97 -2.80 42.70 23.55
C TYR A 97 -2.52 44.17 23.90
N ASP A 98 -3.56 45.01 23.80
CA ASP A 98 -3.55 46.41 24.25
C ASP A 98 -3.33 46.53 25.76
#